data_AF-A0A7J5JAJ0-F1
#
_entry.id   AF-A0A7J5JAJ0-F1
#
_cell.length_a   1.000
_cell.length_b   1.000
_cell.length_c   1.000
_cell.angle_alpha   90.00
_cell.angle_beta   90.00
_cell.angle_gamma   90.00
#
_symmetry.space_group_name_H-M   'P 1'
#
loop_
_entity.id
_entity.type
_entity.pdbx_description
1 polymer ?
#
loop_
_entity_poly.entity_id
_entity_poly.type
_entity_poly.pdbx_seq_one_letter_code
_entity_poly.pdbx_strand_id
1 'polypeptide(L)'
;IQTSDWQTIFPNVQESGSAKFTNDQIAGKEIMEWYHSHPTGSMITSWADLKALAIRYQQGYVKSENFTYGVVSEFGCMSIMITSPTDFNTFATKVRNGELSESWNAYIVGASGGGVDECIGQLLKFLDRNNSGLSVMFSSNIDESNPTWNAQELASNGKSVNMECNQ
;
A
#
# COMPACT_ATOMS: atom_id res chain seq x y z
N ILE A 1 -3.51 -5.51 12.29
CA ILE A 1 -4.24 -4.23 12.14
C ILE A 1 -4.19 -3.51 13.47
N GLN A 2 -3.82 -2.23 13.49
CA GLN A 2 -3.91 -1.39 14.67
C GLN A 2 -5.04 -0.38 14.51
N THR A 3 -5.87 -0.25 15.53
CA THR A 3 -6.98 0.71 15.58
C THR A 3 -6.59 1.98 16.33
N SER A 4 -7.37 3.06 16.18
CA SER A 4 -7.05 4.36 16.79
C SER A 4 -7.18 4.39 18.32
N ASP A 5 -7.85 3.39 18.91
CA ASP A 5 -7.86 3.11 20.36
C ASP A 5 -6.69 2.20 20.80
N TRP A 6 -5.66 2.06 19.94
CA TRP A 6 -4.43 1.27 20.16
C TRP A 6 -4.66 -0.23 20.33
N GLN A 7 -5.82 -0.75 19.95
CA GLN A 7 -6.07 -2.19 19.95
C GLN A 7 -5.39 -2.85 18.76
N THR A 8 -4.72 -3.98 19.02
CA THR A 8 -4.20 -4.85 17.97
C THR A 8 -5.26 -5.89 17.63
N ILE A 9 -5.72 -5.88 16.38
CA ILE A 9 -6.59 -6.93 15.83
C ILE A 9 -5.69 -7.97 15.14
N PHE A 10 -5.80 -9.22 15.59
CA PHE A 10 -5.14 -10.38 15.00
C PHE A 10 -6.06 -11.07 13.98
N PRO A 11 -5.51 -11.69 12.92
CA PRO A 11 -6.30 -12.40 11.91
C PRO A 11 -7.03 -13.59 12.55
N ASN A 12 -8.32 -13.75 12.24
CA ASN A 12 -9.15 -14.85 12.75
C ASN A 12 -9.07 -16.12 11.90
N VAL A 13 -8.62 -15.99 10.64
CA VAL A 13 -8.39 -17.13 9.74
C VAL A 13 -6.89 -17.20 9.47
N GLN A 14 -6.28 -18.35 9.80
CA GLN A 14 -4.87 -18.64 9.56
C GLN A 14 -4.79 -20.00 8.85
N GLU A 15 -4.44 -19.95 7.57
CA GLU A 15 -4.26 -21.12 6.70
C GLU A 15 -2.80 -21.17 6.24
N SER A 16 -2.37 -22.31 5.69
CA SER A 16 -1.03 -22.43 5.12
C SER A 16 -0.84 -21.39 4.00
N GLY A 17 -0.07 -20.34 4.30
CA GLY A 17 0.20 -19.24 3.37
C GLY A 17 -0.82 -18.09 3.34
N SER A 18 -1.83 -18.05 4.22
CA SER A 18 -2.71 -16.88 4.30
C SER A 18 -3.22 -16.57 5.70
N ALA A 19 -3.29 -15.29 6.04
CA ALA A 19 -3.91 -14.79 7.26
C ALA A 19 -4.95 -13.73 6.89
N LYS A 20 -6.20 -13.88 7.33
CA LYS A 20 -7.31 -13.01 6.93
C LYS A 20 -8.05 -12.43 8.13
N PHE A 21 -8.52 -11.20 7.94
CA PHE A 21 -9.46 -10.51 8.84
C PHE A 21 -10.88 -10.66 8.28
N THR A 22 -11.84 -10.94 9.15
CA THR A 22 -13.26 -10.94 8.79
C THR A 22 -13.84 -9.52 8.86
N ASN A 23 -14.94 -9.26 8.16
CA ASN A 23 -15.63 -7.97 8.25
C ASN A 23 -16.06 -7.65 9.68
N ASP A 24 -16.50 -8.64 10.44
CA ASP A 24 -16.99 -8.45 11.81
C ASP A 24 -15.86 -8.01 12.76
N GLN A 25 -14.63 -8.46 12.53
CA GLN A 25 -13.47 -8.04 13.35
C GLN A 25 -13.13 -6.57 13.21
N ILE A 26 -13.43 -5.97 12.05
CA ILE A 26 -13.07 -4.59 11.72
C ILE A 26 -14.28 -3.66 11.69
N ALA A 27 -15.50 -4.19 11.82
CA ALA A 27 -16.72 -3.40 11.78
C ALA A 27 -16.76 -2.39 12.94
N GLY A 28 -17.02 -1.13 12.60
CA GLY A 28 -17.10 -0.03 13.57
C GLY A 28 -15.76 0.40 14.16
N LYS A 29 -14.64 -0.12 13.65
CA LYS A 29 -13.29 0.26 14.08
C LYS A 29 -12.71 1.30 13.14
N GLU A 30 -11.98 2.24 13.72
CA GLU A 30 -11.13 3.16 12.99
C GLU A 30 -9.72 2.56 12.95
N ILE A 31 -9.23 2.32 11.73
CA ILE A 31 -7.96 1.65 11.47
C ILE A 31 -6.90 2.71 11.20
N MET A 32 -5.77 2.59 11.90
CA MET A 32 -4.57 3.42 11.73
C MET A 32 -3.47 2.68 10.97
N GLU A 33 -3.39 1.37 11.13
CA GLU A 33 -2.38 0.57 10.44
C GLU A 33 -2.97 -0.71 9.89
N TRP A 34 -2.74 -0.96 8.61
CA TRP A 34 -3.14 -2.19 7.95
C TRP A 34 -2.01 -2.77 7.11
N TYR A 35 -1.31 -3.72 7.71
CA TYR A 35 -0.28 -4.50 7.04
C TYR A 35 -0.78 -5.92 6.76
N HIS A 36 -0.45 -6.44 5.58
CA HIS A 36 -0.60 -7.85 5.23
C HIS A 36 0.66 -8.37 4.54
N SER A 37 0.77 -9.68 4.41
CA SER A 37 1.95 -10.31 3.80
C SER A 37 1.67 -10.82 2.40
N HIS A 38 2.70 -10.76 1.55
CA HIS A 38 2.82 -11.46 0.27
C HIS A 38 3.92 -12.52 0.40
N PRO A 39 3.62 -13.75 0.89
CA PRO A 39 4.65 -14.74 1.22
C PRO A 39 5.47 -15.23 0.03
N THR A 40 4.91 -15.19 -1.18
CA THR A 40 5.56 -15.60 -2.44
C THR A 40 5.37 -14.58 -3.54
N GLY A 41 5.09 -13.32 -3.17
CA GLY A 41 4.66 -12.26 -4.08
C GLY A 41 5.52 -11.00 -3.99
N SER A 42 5.16 -10.01 -4.82
CA SER A 42 5.84 -8.72 -4.87
C SER A 42 5.68 -7.92 -3.57
N MET A 43 6.61 -6.99 -3.31
CA MET A 43 6.54 -6.05 -2.19
C MET A 43 5.50 -4.93 -2.40
N ILE A 44 5.00 -4.75 -3.62
CA ILE A 44 3.99 -3.73 -3.92
C ILE A 44 2.57 -4.25 -3.74
N THR A 45 1.61 -3.33 -3.62
CA THR A 45 0.19 -3.66 -3.62
C THR A 45 -0.22 -4.35 -4.91
N SER A 46 -1.12 -5.31 -4.80
CA SER A 46 -1.91 -5.82 -5.91
C SER A 46 -3.11 -4.90 -6.20
N TRP A 47 -3.77 -5.13 -7.34
CA TRP A 47 -5.03 -4.46 -7.63
C TRP A 47 -6.12 -4.75 -6.59
N ALA A 48 -6.14 -5.97 -6.04
CA ALA A 48 -7.09 -6.36 -5.00
C ALA A 48 -6.83 -5.58 -3.70
N ASP A 49 -5.57 -5.32 -3.37
CA ASP A 49 -5.16 -4.52 -2.21
C ASP A 49 -5.63 -3.07 -2.35
N LEU A 50 -5.38 -2.44 -3.51
CA LEU A 50 -5.85 -1.08 -3.77
C LEU A 50 -7.38 -0.97 -3.73
N LYS A 51 -8.09 -1.97 -4.27
CA LYS A 51 -9.56 -2.04 -4.17
C LYS A 51 -10.03 -2.16 -2.72
N ALA A 52 -9.40 -3.03 -1.94
CA ALA A 52 -9.75 -3.20 -0.54
C ALA A 52 -9.53 -1.90 0.24
N LEU A 53 -8.38 -1.24 0.04
CA LEU A 53 -8.06 0.04 0.66
C LEU A 53 -9.09 1.13 0.27
N ALA A 54 -9.40 1.26 -1.02
CA ALA A 54 -10.40 2.22 -1.52
C ALA A 54 -11.79 2.01 -0.89
N ILE A 55 -12.24 0.75 -0.81
CA ILE A 55 -13.52 0.40 -0.20
C ILE A 55 -13.54 0.79 1.28
N ARG A 56 -12.49 0.44 2.05
CA ARG A 56 -12.43 0.72 3.49
C ARG A 56 -12.35 2.21 3.80
N TYR A 57 -11.61 2.95 3.00
CA TYR A 57 -11.57 4.41 3.09
C TYR A 57 -12.97 5.01 2.91
N GLN A 58 -13.69 4.62 1.87
CA GLN A 58 -15.02 5.16 1.60
C GLN A 58 -16.11 4.67 2.57
N GLN A 59 -15.88 3.54 3.25
CA GLN A 59 -16.71 3.07 4.35
C GLN A 59 -16.45 3.81 5.68
N GLY A 60 -15.44 4.70 5.73
CA GLY A 60 -15.08 5.45 6.92
C GLY A 60 -14.25 4.67 7.94
N TYR A 61 -13.76 3.48 7.59
CA TYR A 61 -12.89 2.68 8.47
C TYR A 61 -11.45 3.19 8.49
N VAL A 62 -11.04 3.91 7.45
CA VAL A 62 -9.72 4.53 7.35
C VAL A 62 -9.91 6.04 7.42
N LYS A 63 -9.35 6.68 8.46
CA LYS A 63 -9.17 8.14 8.47
C LYS A 63 -7.82 8.47 7.84
N SER A 64 -7.79 9.48 6.99
CA SER A 64 -6.59 9.81 6.22
C SER A 64 -5.40 10.26 7.08
N GLU A 65 -5.66 10.81 8.26
CA GLU A 65 -4.62 11.30 9.16
C GLU A 65 -3.92 10.12 9.84
N ASN A 66 -2.60 10.01 9.64
CA ASN A 66 -1.71 9.00 10.23
C ASN A 66 -2.03 7.53 9.87
N PHE A 67 -2.85 7.28 8.85
CA PHE A 67 -3.08 5.93 8.36
C PHE A 67 -1.93 5.42 7.49
N THR A 68 -1.53 4.16 7.72
CA THR A 68 -0.60 3.43 6.85
C THR A 68 -1.19 2.10 6.37
N TYR A 69 -1.00 1.81 5.09
CA TYR A 69 -1.31 0.52 4.49
C TYR A 69 -0.04 -0.12 3.95
N GLY A 70 0.31 -1.34 4.36
CA GLY A 70 1.57 -1.92 3.96
C GLY A 70 1.53 -3.38 3.54
N VAL A 71 2.56 -3.74 2.77
CA VAL A 71 2.78 -5.06 2.22
C VAL A 71 4.14 -5.55 2.72
N VAL A 72 4.13 -6.63 3.48
CA VAL A 72 5.32 -7.31 3.98
C VAL A 72 5.66 -8.47 3.04
N SER A 73 6.88 -8.52 2.54
CA SER A 73 7.35 -9.56 1.60
C SER A 73 8.79 -9.97 1.90
N GLU A 74 9.30 -10.99 1.21
CA GLU A 74 10.71 -11.39 1.29
C GLU A 74 11.69 -10.28 0.85
N PHE A 75 11.21 -9.31 0.07
CA PHE A 75 12.02 -8.20 -0.42
C PHE A 75 12.07 -7.01 0.56
N GLY A 76 11.27 -7.04 1.63
CA GLY A 76 11.08 -5.93 2.56
C GLY A 76 9.61 -5.56 2.73
N CYS A 77 9.38 -4.39 3.30
CA CYS A 77 8.05 -3.85 3.57
C CYS A 77 7.83 -2.52 2.85
N MET A 78 6.77 -2.46 2.06
CA MET A 78 6.25 -1.23 1.49
C MET A 78 5.13 -0.70 2.36
N SER A 79 5.08 0.61 2.57
CA SER A 79 4.00 1.31 3.23
C SER A 79 3.46 2.44 2.36
N ILE A 80 2.13 2.58 2.32
CA ILE A 80 1.38 3.62 1.60
C ILE A 80 0.74 4.53 2.62
N MET A 81 0.88 5.83 2.41
CA MET A 81 0.25 6.89 3.21
C MET A 81 -0.67 7.73 2.35
N ILE A 82 -1.75 8.23 2.94
CA ILE A 82 -2.66 9.19 2.30
C ILE A 82 -2.11 10.60 2.55
N THR A 83 -1.61 11.24 1.51
CA THR A 83 -1.05 12.61 1.58
C THR A 83 -2.07 13.68 1.19
N SER A 84 -3.07 13.33 0.37
CA SER A 84 -4.16 14.21 -0.03
C SER A 84 -5.49 13.44 0.05
N PRO A 85 -6.31 13.64 1.10
CA PRO A 85 -7.59 12.95 1.26
C PRO A 85 -8.56 13.21 0.11
N THR A 86 -8.52 14.43 -0.46
CA THR A 86 -9.34 14.85 -1.59
C THR A 86 -8.99 14.09 -2.87
N ASP A 87 -7.70 14.03 -3.20
CA ASP A 87 -7.21 13.32 -4.37
C ASP A 87 -7.40 11.81 -4.21
N PHE A 88 -7.10 11.30 -3.01
CA PHE A 88 -7.30 9.89 -2.71
C PHE A 88 -8.76 9.47 -2.79
N ASN A 89 -9.73 10.29 -2.36
CA ASN A 89 -11.14 9.97 -2.51
C ASN A 89 -11.56 9.86 -4.00
N THR A 90 -11.02 10.74 -4.84
CA THR A 90 -11.26 10.71 -6.29
C THR A 90 -10.66 9.45 -6.90
N PHE A 91 -9.40 9.14 -6.56
CA PHE A 91 -8.69 7.94 -7.00
C PHE A 91 -9.38 6.65 -6.53
N ALA A 92 -9.77 6.57 -5.26
CA ALA A 92 -10.48 5.44 -4.67
C ALA A 92 -11.79 5.14 -5.40
N THR A 93 -12.53 6.18 -5.81
CA THR A 93 -13.73 6.03 -6.62
C THR A 93 -13.45 5.36 -7.96
N LYS A 94 -12.40 5.82 -8.68
CA LYS A 94 -11.99 5.22 -9.97
C LYS A 94 -11.55 3.77 -9.80
N VAL A 95 -10.78 3.46 -8.74
CA VAL A 95 -10.34 2.09 -8.43
C VAL A 95 -11.53 1.16 -8.18
N ARG A 96 -12.50 1.61 -7.36
CA ARG A 96 -13.71 0.85 -7.04
C ARG A 96 -14.58 0.59 -8.27
N ASN A 97 -14.71 1.60 -9.13
CA ASN A 97 -15.47 1.50 -10.39
C ASN A 97 -14.74 0.67 -11.47
N GLY A 98 -13.48 0.30 -11.25
CA GLY A 98 -12.68 -0.48 -12.19
C GLY A 98 -12.06 0.32 -13.33
N GLU A 99 -12.18 1.65 -13.32
CA GLU A 99 -11.75 2.56 -14.40
C GLU A 99 -10.24 2.52 -14.65
N LEU A 100 -9.44 2.14 -13.65
CA LEU A 100 -7.98 2.05 -13.75
C LEU A 100 -7.45 0.61 -13.88
N SER A 101 -8.33 -0.37 -14.05
CA SER A 101 -7.91 -1.78 -14.07
C SER A 101 -7.10 -2.14 -15.32
N GLU A 102 -7.45 -1.59 -16.48
CA GLU A 102 -6.70 -1.80 -17.72
C GLU A 102 -5.31 -1.15 -17.66
N SER A 103 -5.24 0.09 -17.16
CA SER A 103 -3.96 0.79 -17.00
C SER A 103 -3.07 0.12 -15.94
N TRP A 104 -3.66 -0.38 -14.85
CA TRP A 104 -2.97 -1.22 -13.88
C TRP A 104 -2.34 -2.45 -14.55
N ASN A 105 -3.12 -3.20 -15.31
CA ASN A 105 -2.64 -4.40 -15.99
C ASN A 105 -1.54 -4.09 -17.00
N ALA A 106 -1.65 -2.99 -17.75
CA ALA A 106 -0.65 -2.59 -18.73
C ALA A 106 0.68 -2.14 -18.07
N TYR A 107 0.62 -1.36 -17.00
CA TYR A 107 1.79 -0.69 -16.43
C TYR A 107 2.44 -1.41 -15.25
N ILE A 108 1.70 -2.25 -14.52
CA ILE A 108 2.19 -2.98 -13.36
C ILE A 108 2.37 -4.47 -13.68
N VAL A 109 1.34 -5.11 -14.24
CA VAL A 109 1.39 -6.56 -14.51
C VAL A 109 2.20 -6.86 -15.78
N GLY A 110 1.94 -6.13 -16.87
CA GLY A 110 2.58 -6.30 -18.17
C GLY A 110 4.04 -5.85 -18.23
N ALA A 111 4.52 -5.12 -17.21
CA ALA A 111 5.90 -4.67 -17.08
C ALA A 111 6.74 -5.53 -16.12
N SER A 112 6.22 -6.72 -15.75
CA SER A 112 6.85 -7.63 -14.79
C SER A 112 8.21 -8.16 -15.31
N GLY A 113 9.28 -7.95 -14.54
CA GLY A 113 10.63 -8.41 -14.88
C GLY A 113 11.81 -7.58 -14.33
N GLY A 114 11.60 -6.68 -13.37
CA GLY A 114 12.63 -5.83 -12.77
C GLY A 114 12.94 -6.15 -11.29
N GLY A 115 13.94 -5.47 -10.73
CA GLY A 115 14.25 -5.53 -9.30
C GLY A 115 13.27 -4.70 -8.47
N VAL A 116 13.58 -4.58 -7.17
CA VAL A 116 12.76 -3.85 -6.19
C VAL A 116 12.48 -2.41 -6.65
N ASP A 117 13.51 -1.70 -7.08
CA ASP A 117 13.40 -0.28 -7.46
C ASP A 117 12.55 -0.08 -8.72
N GLU A 118 12.61 -1.01 -9.69
CA GLU A 118 11.73 -0.98 -10.85
C GLU A 118 10.27 -1.21 -10.45
N CYS A 119 10.00 -2.18 -9.57
CA CYS A 119 8.64 -2.49 -9.13
C CYS A 119 8.00 -1.31 -8.37
N ILE A 120 8.72 -0.72 -7.42
CA ILE A 120 8.24 0.45 -6.67
C ILE A 120 8.12 1.66 -7.61
N GLY A 121 9.08 1.87 -8.52
CA GLY A 121 9.00 2.93 -9.53
C GLY A 121 7.77 2.82 -10.44
N GLN A 122 7.41 1.61 -10.86
CA GLN A 122 6.19 1.37 -11.63
C GLN A 122 4.92 1.73 -10.83
N LEU A 123 4.86 1.34 -9.55
CA LEU A 123 3.76 1.73 -8.67
C LEU A 123 3.68 3.25 -8.52
N LEU A 124 4.79 3.92 -8.17
CA LEU A 124 4.86 5.37 -8.01
C LEU A 124 4.39 6.10 -9.27
N LYS A 125 4.83 5.65 -10.45
CA LYS A 125 4.41 6.19 -11.74
C LYS A 125 2.91 6.03 -11.97
N PHE A 126 2.33 4.90 -11.58
CA PHE A 126 0.89 4.69 -11.67
C PHE A 126 0.12 5.62 -10.72
N LEU A 127 0.59 5.76 -9.48
CA LEU A 127 -0.02 6.63 -8.46
C LEU A 127 0.02 8.11 -8.89
N ASP A 128 1.19 8.59 -9.32
CA ASP A 128 1.43 9.96 -9.80
C ASP A 128 0.54 10.31 -11.01
N ARG A 129 0.55 9.47 -12.05
CA ARG A 129 -0.26 9.68 -13.27
C ARG A 129 -1.76 9.77 -13.01
N ASN A 130 -2.23 9.16 -11.93
CA ASN A 130 -3.64 9.15 -11.57
C ASN A 130 -4.00 10.16 -10.47
N ASN A 131 -3.05 11.01 -10.08
CA ASN A 131 -3.17 11.98 -8.99
C ASN A 131 -3.76 11.31 -7.75
N SER A 132 -3.11 10.23 -7.28
CA SER A 132 -3.73 9.33 -6.31
C SER A 132 -3.84 9.88 -4.90
N GLY A 133 -3.13 10.96 -4.57
CA GLY A 133 -3.03 11.44 -3.19
C GLY A 133 -2.36 10.44 -2.24
N LEU A 134 -1.52 9.55 -2.78
CA LEU A 134 -0.80 8.51 -2.03
C LEU A 134 0.70 8.72 -2.18
N SER A 135 1.45 8.47 -1.10
CA SER A 135 2.91 8.35 -1.13
C SER A 135 3.35 6.97 -0.67
N VAL A 136 4.59 6.59 -1.00
CA VAL A 136 5.16 5.28 -0.68
C VAL A 136 6.42 5.46 0.17
N MET A 137 6.54 4.64 1.20
CA MET A 137 7.78 4.38 1.92
C MET A 137 8.18 2.91 1.75
N PHE A 138 9.47 2.64 1.88
CA PHE A 138 9.99 1.29 1.79
C PHE A 138 11.10 1.06 2.80
N SER A 139 11.14 -0.16 3.33
CA SER A 139 12.20 -0.68 4.19
C SER A 139 12.60 -2.06 3.72
N SER A 140 13.87 -2.24 3.38
CA SER A 140 14.43 -3.54 2.96
C SER A 140 14.89 -4.41 4.13
N ASN A 141 14.97 -3.86 5.35
CA ASN A 141 15.59 -4.50 6.51
C ASN A 141 14.60 -4.69 7.67
N ILE A 142 13.41 -5.20 7.35
CA ILE A 142 12.32 -5.39 8.33
C ILE A 142 12.59 -6.41 9.43
N ASP A 143 13.55 -7.31 9.23
CA ASP A 143 13.95 -8.31 10.22
C ASP A 143 14.95 -7.75 11.26
N GLU A 144 15.44 -6.51 11.05
CA GLU A 144 16.34 -5.85 11.99
C GLU A 144 15.57 -5.17 13.12
N SER A 145 16.21 -5.01 14.28
CA SER A 145 15.60 -4.36 15.44
C SER A 145 15.22 -2.91 15.21
N ASN A 146 15.83 -2.25 14.21
CA ASN A 146 15.57 -0.87 13.80
C ASN A 146 15.49 -0.77 12.27
N PRO A 147 14.35 -1.13 11.66
CA PRO A 147 14.18 -1.01 10.22
C PRO A 147 14.32 0.45 9.79
N THR A 148 15.08 0.68 8.71
CA THR A 148 15.21 2.00 8.11
C THR A 148 14.08 2.20 7.12
N TRP A 149 13.29 3.23 7.34
CA TRP A 149 12.17 3.60 6.47
C TRP A 149 12.55 4.79 5.61
N ASN A 150 12.50 4.60 4.28
CA ASN A 150 12.82 5.66 3.34
C ASN A 150 11.58 5.99 2.51
N ALA A 151 11.21 7.27 2.46
CA ALA A 151 10.26 7.76 1.48
C ALA A 151 10.81 7.51 0.06
N GLN A 152 9.94 7.08 -0.84
CA GLN A 152 10.31 6.71 -2.21
C GLN A 152 9.78 7.74 -3.19
N GLU A 153 10.62 8.15 -4.14
CA GLU A 153 10.24 9.03 -5.24
C GLU A 153 10.59 8.41 -6.60
N LEU A 154 9.90 8.86 -7.65
CA LEU A 154 10.11 8.37 -9.00
C LEU A 154 11.27 9.12 -9.67
N ALA A 155 12.37 8.43 -9.93
CA ALA A 155 13.48 8.99 -10.68
C ALA A 155 13.18 9.06 -12.19
N SER A 156 13.95 9.88 -12.90
CA SER A 156 13.81 10.10 -14.35
C SER A 156 13.99 8.83 -15.19
N ASN A 157 14.73 7.84 -14.68
CA ASN A 157 14.92 6.54 -15.31
C ASN A 157 13.74 5.57 -15.09
N GLY A 158 12.70 5.99 -14.36
CA GLY A 158 11.51 5.21 -14.06
C GLY A 158 11.63 4.25 -12.88
N LYS A 159 12.76 4.25 -12.15
CA LYS A 159 12.95 3.48 -10.91
C LYS A 159 12.63 4.33 -9.68
N SER A 160 12.37 3.69 -8.55
CA SER A 160 12.32 4.40 -7.27
C SER A 160 13.71 4.75 -6.76
N VAL A 161 13.80 5.86 -6.03
CA VAL A 161 14.97 6.24 -5.24
C VAL A 161 14.51 6.72 -3.87
N ASN A 162 15.40 6.64 -2.89
CA ASN A 162 15.15 7.24 -1.58
C ASN A 162 15.07 8.76 -1.73
N MET A 163 14.02 9.36 -1.18
CA MET A 163 13.90 10.81 -1.11
C MET A 163 14.98 11.35 -0.16
N GLU A 164 15.86 12.19 -0.70
CA GLU A 164 16.85 12.94 0.09
C GLU A 164 16.14 14.11 0.78
N CYS A 165 15.89 14.03 2.09
CA CYS A 165 15.30 15.11 2.88
C CYS A 165 16.24 16.32 3.11
N ASN A 166 17.28 16.49 2.30
CA ASN A 166 18.35 17.49 2.47
C ASN A 166 18.24 18.67 1.50
N GLN A 167 17.09 19.36 1.46
CA GLN A 167 16.97 20.67 0.79
C GLN A 167 16.40 21.74 1.72
#